data_AF-A0A442FAW7-F1
#
_entry.id   AF-A0A442FAW7-F1
#
_cell.length_a   1.000
_cell.length_b   1.000
_cell.length_c   1.000
_cell.angle_alpha   90.00
_cell.angle_beta   90.00
_cell.angle_gamma   90.00
#
_symmetry.space_group_name_H-M   'P 1'
#
loop_
_entity.id
_entity.type
_entity.pdbx_description
1 polymer ?
#
loop_
_entity_poly.entity_id
_entity_poly.type
_entity_poly.pdbx_seq_one_letter_code
_entity_poly.pdbx_strand_id
1 'polypeptide(L)'
;MPKTNDLDAYIAMAEAGDAKAQIFVGWAYLEGKLVEKNLTIAENWLRKASGQGSFEGGYRLAMMLLQRGDREAIDLLTRLGDQGYSPANYELGNCLYTGDLIDRNAREAAVRWDEAQRKGHIVARIKLLKYQSSIAPFYEKPIFFFRTFVSLVHAIGVYIRNDQDERVLGTFS
;
A
#
# COMPACT_ATOMS: atom_id res chain seq x y z
N MET A 1 -15.60 -6.23 -28.21
CA MET A 1 -15.18 -5.34 -27.11
C MET A 1 -16.41 -5.05 -26.26
N PRO A 2 -16.51 -5.50 -25.01
CA PRO A 2 -17.47 -4.95 -24.06
C PRO A 2 -16.73 -3.90 -23.23
N LYS A 3 -16.90 -2.60 -23.48
CA LYS A 3 -16.06 -1.56 -22.86
C LYS A 3 -16.77 -0.38 -22.18
N THR A 4 -18.09 -0.38 -22.09
CA THR A 4 -18.83 0.72 -21.40
C THR A 4 -19.87 0.20 -20.41
N ASN A 5 -20.56 -0.89 -20.75
CA ASN A 5 -21.64 -1.44 -19.93
C ASN A 5 -21.21 -1.86 -18.51
N ASP A 6 -19.96 -2.26 -18.31
CA ASP A 6 -19.47 -2.72 -17.00
C ASP A 6 -19.16 -1.53 -16.07
N LEU A 7 -18.60 -0.42 -16.59
CA LEU A 7 -18.27 0.72 -15.74
C LEU A 7 -19.52 1.47 -15.28
N ASP A 8 -20.49 1.66 -16.16
CA ASP A 8 -21.76 2.31 -15.79
C ASP A 8 -22.49 1.50 -14.70
N ALA A 9 -22.45 0.18 -14.77
CA ALA A 9 -22.94 -0.70 -13.71
C ALA A 9 -22.16 -0.53 -12.39
N TYR A 10 -20.83 -0.43 -12.44
CA TYR A 10 -20.02 -0.13 -11.24
C TYR A 10 -20.29 1.26 -10.68
N ILE A 11 -20.55 2.27 -11.52
CA ILE A 11 -20.93 3.61 -11.07
C ILE A 11 -22.27 3.54 -10.33
N ALA A 12 -23.28 2.87 -10.89
CA ALA A 12 -24.57 2.69 -10.22
C ALA A 12 -24.43 1.96 -8.87
N MET A 13 -23.58 0.93 -8.78
CA MET A 13 -23.29 0.25 -7.51
C MET A 13 -22.53 1.14 -6.52
N ALA A 14 -21.58 1.95 -7.00
CA ALA A 14 -20.83 2.88 -6.18
C ALA A 14 -21.73 3.99 -5.61
N GLU A 15 -22.67 4.49 -6.41
CA GLU A 15 -23.72 5.43 -6.01
C GLU A 15 -24.68 4.82 -4.99
N ALA A 16 -25.02 3.54 -5.13
CA ALA A 16 -25.80 2.77 -4.15
C ALA A 16 -25.04 2.50 -2.83
N GLY A 17 -23.76 2.87 -2.75
CA GLY A 17 -22.96 2.78 -1.53
C GLY A 17 -22.01 1.58 -1.46
N ASP A 18 -21.94 0.73 -2.48
CA ASP A 18 -21.04 -0.44 -2.44
C ASP A 18 -19.56 0.01 -2.39
N ALA A 19 -18.89 -0.31 -1.29
CA ALA A 19 -17.51 0.13 -1.06
C ALA A 19 -16.52 -0.44 -2.09
N LYS A 20 -16.74 -1.66 -2.61
CA LYS A 20 -15.85 -2.26 -3.61
C LYS A 20 -16.02 -1.56 -4.95
N ALA A 21 -17.25 -1.25 -5.34
CA ALA A 21 -17.56 -0.48 -6.53
C ALA A 21 -16.98 0.94 -6.42
N GLN A 22 -17.06 1.59 -5.26
CA GLN A 22 -16.44 2.90 -5.02
C GLN A 22 -14.91 2.84 -5.20
N ILE A 23 -14.25 1.80 -4.68
CA ILE A 23 -12.81 1.59 -4.90
C ILE A 23 -12.51 1.41 -6.38
N PHE A 24 -13.28 0.56 -7.07
CA PHE A 24 -13.07 0.28 -8.49
C PHE A 24 -13.24 1.52 -9.36
N VAL A 25 -14.32 2.29 -9.15
CA VAL A 25 -14.56 3.54 -9.88
C VAL A 25 -13.48 4.57 -9.55
N GLY A 26 -13.10 4.70 -8.27
CA GLY A 26 -12.00 5.57 -7.85
C GLY A 26 -10.68 5.21 -8.54
N TRP A 27 -10.35 3.92 -8.61
CA TRP A 27 -9.18 3.40 -9.31
C TRP A 27 -9.25 3.63 -10.83
N ALA A 28 -10.41 3.43 -11.47
CA ALA A 28 -10.58 3.66 -12.90
C ALA A 28 -10.26 5.12 -13.27
N TYR A 29 -10.75 6.09 -12.48
CA TYR A 29 -10.43 7.51 -12.66
C TYR A 29 -8.99 7.87 -12.25
N LEU A 30 -8.39 7.17 -11.29
CA LEU A 30 -7.01 7.39 -10.85
C LEU A 30 -6.00 6.98 -11.94
N GLU A 31 -6.22 5.81 -12.54
CA GLU A 31 -5.35 5.23 -13.56
C GLU A 31 -5.65 5.74 -14.97
N GLY A 32 -6.85 6.28 -15.21
CA GLY A 32 -7.33 6.54 -16.56
C GLY A 32 -7.58 5.24 -17.35
N LYS A 33 -7.83 4.13 -16.65
CA LYS A 33 -8.20 2.84 -17.25
C LYS A 33 -9.73 2.85 -17.37
N LEU A 34 -10.25 2.67 -18.58
CA LEU A 34 -11.69 2.72 -18.95
C LEU A 34 -12.31 4.12 -19.08
N VAL A 35 -11.79 5.13 -18.35
CA VAL A 35 -12.22 6.53 -18.42
C VAL A 35 -11.04 7.47 -18.52
N GLU A 36 -11.29 8.72 -18.92
CA GLU A 36 -10.27 9.77 -18.82
C GLU A 36 -9.86 9.97 -17.35
N LYS A 37 -8.55 10.08 -17.13
CA LYS A 37 -7.98 10.26 -15.80
C LYS A 37 -8.54 11.53 -15.14
N ASN A 38 -9.11 11.40 -13.94
CA ASN A 38 -9.63 12.52 -13.17
C ASN A 38 -9.38 12.31 -11.67
N LEU A 39 -8.33 12.94 -11.16
CA LEU A 39 -7.91 12.77 -9.77
C LEU A 39 -8.95 13.27 -8.76
N THR A 40 -9.72 14.31 -9.10
CA THR A 40 -10.77 14.84 -8.22
C THR A 40 -11.91 13.85 -8.06
N ILE A 41 -12.34 13.22 -9.16
CA ILE A 41 -13.39 12.19 -9.10
C ILE A 41 -12.87 10.94 -8.38
N ALA A 42 -11.62 10.53 -8.66
CA ALA A 42 -10.97 9.42 -7.97
C ALA A 42 -10.93 9.64 -6.45
N GLU A 43 -10.48 10.82 -6.02
CA GLU A 43 -10.41 11.21 -4.61
C GLU A 43 -11.78 11.12 -3.94
N ASN A 44 -12.83 11.65 -4.57
CA ASN A 44 -14.18 11.63 -4.02
C ASN A 44 -14.67 10.20 -3.77
N TRP A 45 -14.44 9.28 -4.71
CA TRP A 45 -14.85 7.89 -4.55
C TRP A 45 -14.02 7.15 -3.50
N LEU A 46 -12.71 7.37 -3.47
CA LEU A 46 -11.83 6.76 -2.48
C LEU A 46 -12.10 7.29 -1.06
N ARG A 47 -12.45 8.58 -0.91
CA ARG A 47 -12.92 9.15 0.36
C ARG A 47 -14.21 8.50 0.83
N LYS A 48 -15.19 8.27 -0.05
CA LYS A 48 -16.42 7.54 0.29
C LYS A 48 -16.09 6.12 0.77
N ALA A 49 -15.26 5.37 0.03
CA ALA A 49 -14.87 4.02 0.43
C ALA A 49 -14.13 4.01 1.78
N SER A 50 -13.17 4.92 1.97
CA SER A 50 -12.43 5.10 3.22
C SER A 50 -13.36 5.44 4.39
N GLY A 51 -14.34 6.33 4.18
CA GLY A 51 -15.34 6.70 5.18
C GLY A 51 -16.23 5.54 5.64
N GLN A 52 -16.37 4.49 4.82
CA GLN A 52 -17.05 3.24 5.17
C GLN A 52 -16.13 2.24 5.91
N GLY A 53 -14.91 2.63 6.25
CA GLY A 53 -13.92 1.75 6.92
C GLY A 53 -13.19 0.81 5.97
N SER A 54 -13.26 1.01 4.64
CA SER A 54 -12.48 0.20 3.72
C SER A 54 -10.99 0.56 3.81
N PHE A 55 -10.18 -0.38 4.31
CA PHE A 55 -8.72 -0.25 4.31
C PHE A 55 -8.14 0.01 2.91
N GLU A 56 -8.63 -0.70 1.89
CA GLU A 56 -8.13 -0.58 0.52
C GLU A 56 -8.40 0.81 -0.08
N GLY A 57 -9.65 1.29 0.00
CA GLY A 57 -10.02 2.66 -0.38
C GLY A 57 -9.22 3.74 0.36
N GLY A 58 -9.04 3.58 1.68
CA GLY A 58 -8.21 4.48 2.48
C GLY A 58 -6.74 4.46 2.05
N TYR A 59 -6.18 3.29 1.79
CA TYR A 59 -4.80 3.16 1.34
C TYR A 59 -4.57 3.79 -0.03
N ARG A 60 -5.45 3.54 -1.01
CA ARG A 60 -5.37 4.17 -2.33
C ARG A 60 -5.51 5.68 -2.27
N LEU A 61 -6.39 6.19 -1.40
CA LEU A 61 -6.48 7.62 -1.11
C LEU A 61 -5.14 8.14 -0.57
N ALA A 62 -4.54 7.46 0.41
CA ALA A 62 -3.25 7.85 0.96
C ALA A 62 -2.13 7.86 -0.08
N MET A 63 -2.06 6.86 -0.96
CA MET A 63 -1.07 6.82 -2.04
C MET A 63 -1.23 7.97 -3.03
N MET A 64 -2.48 8.32 -3.38
CA MET A 64 -2.76 9.47 -4.22
C MET A 64 -2.35 10.79 -3.54
N LEU A 65 -2.62 10.93 -2.23
CA LEU A 65 -2.23 12.09 -1.43
C LEU A 65 -0.70 12.22 -1.31
N LEU A 66 0.02 11.11 -1.10
CA LEU A 66 1.49 11.06 -1.11
C LEU A 66 2.06 11.59 -2.43
N GLN A 67 1.55 11.10 -3.57
CA GLN A 67 2.01 11.56 -4.89
C GLN A 67 1.78 13.06 -5.12
N ARG A 68 0.75 13.63 -4.48
CA ARG A 68 0.46 15.07 -4.53
C ARG A 68 1.28 15.89 -3.53
N GLY A 69 2.02 15.24 -2.63
CA GLY A 69 2.75 15.91 -1.55
C GLY A 69 1.84 16.41 -0.42
N ASP A 70 0.69 15.76 -0.23
CA ASP A 70 -0.32 16.15 0.75
C ASP A 70 -0.13 15.38 2.07
N ARG A 71 0.11 16.10 3.17
CA ARG A 71 0.42 15.53 4.48
C ARG A 71 -0.75 14.74 5.08
N GLU A 72 -1.98 14.95 4.62
CA GLU A 72 -3.12 14.12 5.02
C GLU A 72 -2.84 12.62 4.81
N ALA A 73 -1.99 12.28 3.83
CA ALA A 73 -1.58 10.90 3.60
C ALA A 73 -0.96 10.24 4.83
N ILE A 74 -0.12 10.97 5.58
CA ILE A 74 0.58 10.44 6.76
C ILE A 74 -0.42 10.10 7.87
N ASP A 75 -1.39 10.96 8.10
CA ASP A 75 -2.45 10.74 9.09
C ASP A 75 -3.33 9.54 8.71
N LEU A 76 -3.63 9.40 7.42
CA LEU A 76 -4.42 8.28 6.90
C LEU A 76 -3.64 6.96 7.00
N LEU A 77 -2.36 6.93 6.60
CA LEU A 77 -1.51 5.74 6.74
C LEU A 77 -1.33 5.33 8.21
N THR A 78 -1.14 6.31 9.10
CA THR A 78 -1.02 6.06 10.55
C THR A 78 -2.29 5.39 11.08
N ARG A 79 -3.47 5.95 10.80
CA ARG A 79 -4.75 5.35 11.24
C ARG A 79 -4.96 3.94 10.69
N LEU A 80 -4.70 3.72 9.41
CA LEU A 80 -4.85 2.40 8.78
C LEU A 80 -3.86 1.39 9.36
N GLY A 81 -2.60 1.81 9.57
CA GLY A 81 -1.54 1.01 10.15
C GLY A 81 -1.82 0.61 11.60
N ASP A 82 -2.30 1.55 12.42
CA ASP A 82 -2.69 1.31 13.81
C ASP A 82 -3.90 0.37 13.92
N GLN A 83 -4.77 0.34 12.90
CA GLN A 83 -5.85 -0.65 12.75
C GLN A 83 -5.37 -2.01 12.21
N GLY A 84 -4.07 -2.15 11.94
CA GLY A 84 -3.43 -3.41 11.55
C GLY A 84 -3.35 -3.65 10.05
N TYR A 85 -3.65 -2.66 9.20
CA TYR A 85 -3.51 -2.79 7.76
C TYR A 85 -2.03 -2.70 7.35
N SER A 86 -1.44 -3.86 7.02
CA SER A 86 0.00 -4.00 6.83
C SER A 86 0.60 -3.19 5.68
N PRO A 87 -0.09 -2.96 4.53
CA PRO A 87 0.45 -2.08 3.48
C PRO A 87 0.60 -0.62 3.96
N ALA A 88 -0.32 -0.13 4.80
CA ALA A 88 -0.20 1.22 5.33
C ALA A 88 1.00 1.38 6.27
N ASN A 89 1.25 0.41 7.15
CA ASN A 89 2.46 0.40 7.99
C ASN A 89 3.74 0.29 7.15
N TYR A 90 3.73 -0.48 6.05
CA TYR A 90 4.85 -0.55 5.13
C TYR A 90 5.17 0.82 4.52
N GLU A 91 4.16 1.51 3.99
CA GLU A 91 4.35 2.82 3.36
C GLU A 91 4.67 3.92 4.37
N LEU A 92 4.03 3.93 5.55
CA LEU A 92 4.41 4.85 6.63
C LEU A 92 5.88 4.67 7.02
N GLY A 93 6.35 3.42 7.09
CA GLY A 93 7.76 3.12 7.31
C GLY A 93 8.66 3.66 6.20
N ASN A 94 8.23 3.62 4.93
CA ASN A 94 8.96 4.24 3.83
C ASN A 94 9.06 5.76 3.99
N CYS A 95 7.94 6.43 4.27
CA CYS A 95 7.89 7.89 4.50
C CYS A 95 8.81 8.31 5.64
N LEU A 96 8.78 7.62 6.78
CA LEU A 96 9.67 7.87 7.92
C LEU A 96 11.15 7.62 7.58
N TYR A 97 11.45 6.64 6.73
CA TYR A 97 12.82 6.33 6.36
C TYR A 97 13.43 7.36 5.40
N THR A 98 12.64 7.84 4.45
CA THR A 98 13.05 8.84 3.45
C THR A 98 12.93 10.27 3.95
N GLY A 99 12.03 10.53 4.90
CA GLY A 99 11.63 11.89 5.30
C GLY A 99 10.61 12.51 4.34
N ASP A 100 9.80 11.69 3.67
CA ASP A 100 8.79 12.16 2.73
C ASP A 100 7.51 12.59 3.47
N LEU A 101 7.18 13.88 3.38
CA LEU A 101 6.06 14.55 4.06
C LEU A 101 6.06 14.51 5.61
N ILE A 102 6.92 13.71 6.23
CA ILE A 102 7.15 13.58 7.67
C ILE A 102 8.65 13.65 7.99
N ASP A 103 9.01 14.07 9.21
CA ASP A 103 10.40 14.08 9.65
C ASP A 103 11.02 12.67 9.61
N ARG A 104 12.26 12.61 9.11
CA ARG A 104 12.97 11.35 8.96
C ARG A 104 13.24 10.69 10.31
N ASN A 105 12.75 9.47 10.49
CA ASN A 105 12.97 8.64 11.66
C ASN A 105 13.17 7.16 11.27
N ALA A 106 14.43 6.79 11.01
CA ALA A 106 14.76 5.43 10.57
C ALA A 106 14.48 4.35 11.63
N ARG A 107 14.48 4.70 12.92
CA ARG A 107 14.16 3.76 14.01
C ARG A 107 12.68 3.44 14.01
N GLU A 108 11.84 4.46 13.90
CA GLU A 108 10.39 4.29 13.83
C GLU A 108 9.97 3.62 12.51
N ALA A 109 10.64 3.93 11.40
CA ALA A 109 10.46 3.20 10.15
C ALA A 109 10.64 1.69 10.32
N ALA A 110 11.69 1.28 11.05
CA ALA A 110 11.94 -0.13 11.35
C ALA A 110 10.82 -0.75 12.22
N VAL A 111 10.24 -0.01 13.16
CA VAL A 111 9.08 -0.45 13.95
C VAL A 111 7.87 -0.67 13.05
N ARG A 112 7.55 0.28 12.16
CA ARG A 112 6.41 0.15 11.23
C ARG A 112 6.59 -1.01 10.25
N TRP A 113 7.79 -1.22 9.71
CA TRP A 113 8.07 -2.41 8.89
C TRP A 113 7.98 -3.72 9.67
N ASP A 114 8.40 -3.71 10.93
CA ASP A 114 8.29 -4.87 11.84
C ASP A 114 6.83 -5.24 12.12
N GLU A 115 5.97 -4.25 12.37
CA GLU A 115 4.52 -4.44 12.49
C GLU A 115 3.91 -5.02 11.21
N ALA A 116 4.27 -4.47 10.04
CA ALA A 116 3.79 -4.96 8.76
C ALA A 116 4.21 -6.41 8.49
N GLN A 117 5.47 -6.79 8.77
CA GLN A 117 5.91 -8.18 8.53
C GLN A 117 5.30 -9.20 9.49
N ARG A 118 4.96 -8.81 10.72
CA ARG A 118 4.25 -9.69 11.67
C ARG A 118 2.86 -10.05 11.16
N LYS A 119 2.28 -9.20 10.31
CA LYS A 119 1.02 -9.42 9.59
C LYS A 119 1.21 -10.09 8.22
N GLY A 120 2.40 -10.62 7.94
CA GLY A 120 2.69 -11.38 6.72
C GLY A 120 3.18 -10.54 5.53
N HIS A 121 3.40 -9.24 5.68
CA HIS A 121 3.88 -8.39 4.57
C HIS A 121 5.34 -8.71 4.24
N ILE A 122 5.57 -9.36 3.10
CA ILE A 122 6.89 -9.92 2.77
C ILE A 122 7.89 -8.81 2.41
N VAL A 123 7.45 -7.78 1.68
CA VAL A 123 8.34 -6.68 1.28
C VAL A 123 8.77 -5.83 2.48
N ALA A 124 7.91 -5.63 3.49
CA ALA A 124 8.29 -5.01 4.75
C ALA A 124 9.39 -5.79 5.47
N ARG A 125 9.31 -7.14 5.50
CA ARG A 125 10.39 -7.99 6.04
C ARG A 125 11.70 -7.74 5.31
N ILE A 126 11.67 -7.71 3.98
CA ILE A 126 12.87 -7.48 3.16
C ILE A 126 13.45 -6.08 3.43
N LYS A 127 12.62 -5.04 3.55
CA LYS A 127 13.07 -3.69 3.93
C LYS A 127 13.73 -3.68 5.31
N LEU A 128 13.10 -4.29 6.31
CA LEU A 128 13.63 -4.38 7.66
C LEU A 128 14.98 -5.11 7.69
N LEU A 129 15.11 -6.24 6.99
CA LEU A 129 16.37 -6.99 6.91
C LEU A 129 17.49 -6.18 6.25
N LYS A 130 17.18 -5.42 5.19
CA LYS A 130 18.14 -4.53 4.53
C LYS A 130 18.58 -3.40 5.46
N TYR A 131 17.64 -2.81 6.22
CA TYR A 131 17.95 -1.80 7.22
C TYR A 131 18.81 -2.36 8.36
N GLN A 132 18.45 -3.52 8.93
CA GLN A 132 19.25 -4.18 9.95
C GLN A 132 20.66 -4.53 9.45
N SER A 133 20.77 -5.01 8.21
CA SER A 133 22.07 -5.29 7.58
C SER A 133 22.94 -4.04 7.38
N SER A 134 22.34 -2.86 7.19
CA SER A 134 23.10 -1.62 6.96
C SER A 134 23.72 -1.07 8.23
N ILE A 135 23.09 -1.34 9.39
CA ILE A 135 23.58 -0.95 10.71
C ILE A 135 24.35 -2.06 11.43
N ALA A 136 24.33 -3.29 10.92
CA ALA A 136 25.02 -4.43 11.51
C ALA A 136 26.54 -4.43 11.22
N PRO A 137 27.35 -5.01 12.14
CA PRO A 137 28.76 -5.28 11.89
C PRO A 137 28.97 -6.13 10.63
N PHE A 138 30.13 -5.95 9.98
CA PHE A 138 30.46 -6.63 8.73
C PHE A 138 30.30 -8.16 8.79
N TYR A 139 30.70 -8.78 9.89
CA TYR A 139 30.66 -10.23 10.06
C TYR A 139 29.24 -10.82 10.18
N GLU A 140 28.22 -10.01 10.48
CA GLU A 140 26.82 -10.46 10.54
C GLU A 140 26.10 -10.32 9.19
N LYS A 141 26.65 -9.54 8.25
CA LYS A 141 26.05 -9.30 6.92
C LYS A 141 25.74 -10.59 6.14
N PRO A 142 26.56 -11.66 6.19
CA PRO A 142 26.20 -12.94 5.56
C PRO A 142 24.88 -13.53 6.07
N ILE A 143 24.58 -13.39 7.37
CA ILE A 143 23.32 -13.88 7.96
C ILE A 143 22.13 -13.10 7.40
N PHE A 144 22.24 -11.77 7.34
CA PHE A 144 21.19 -10.93 6.76
C PHE A 144 21.00 -11.18 5.26
N PHE A 145 22.10 -11.40 4.52
CA PHE A 145 22.04 -11.77 3.11
C PHE A 145 21.24 -13.07 2.93
N PHE A 146 21.55 -14.12 3.69
CA PHE A 146 20.83 -15.39 3.61
C PHE A 146 19.35 -15.24 3.97
N ARG A 147 19.02 -14.51 5.05
CA ARG A 147 17.62 -14.23 5.44
C ARG A 147 16.85 -13.46 4.36
N THR A 148 17.51 -12.50 3.71
CA THR A 148 16.93 -11.73 2.61
C THR A 148 16.69 -12.61 1.40
N PHE A 149 17.67 -13.45 1.04
CA PHE A 149 17.56 -14.40 -0.07
C PHE A 149 16.39 -15.37 0.13
N VAL A 150 16.26 -15.98 1.31
CA VAL A 150 15.12 -16.86 1.65
C VAL A 150 13.79 -16.11 1.53
N SER A 151 13.74 -14.85 2.01
CA SER A 151 12.53 -14.03 1.91
C SER A 151 12.17 -13.67 0.46
N LEU A 152 13.16 -13.45 -0.40
CA LEU A 152 12.96 -13.22 -1.84
C LEU A 152 12.42 -14.46 -2.55
N VAL A 153 13.00 -15.64 -2.28
CA VAL A 153 12.49 -16.91 -2.84
C VAL A 153 11.05 -17.15 -2.40
N HIS A 154 10.73 -16.86 -1.13
CA HIS A 154 9.36 -16.93 -0.64
C HIS A 154 8.43 -15.94 -1.36
N ALA A 155 8.85 -14.69 -1.55
CA ALA A 155 8.08 -13.68 -2.29
C ALA A 155 7.77 -14.13 -3.73
N ILE A 156 8.77 -14.65 -4.44
CA ILE A 156 8.61 -15.19 -5.80
C ILE A 156 7.62 -16.37 -5.80
N GLY A 157 7.76 -17.29 -4.85
CA GLY A 157 6.86 -18.44 -4.74
C GLY A 157 5.42 -18.08 -4.36
N VAL A 158 5.20 -16.95 -3.67
CA VAL A 158 3.86 -16.40 -3.44
C VAL A 158 3.33 -15.72 -4.70
N TYR A 159 4.14 -14.88 -5.35
CA TYR A 159 3.78 -14.20 -6.59
C TYR A 159 3.33 -15.18 -7.69
N ILE A 160 4.08 -16.27 -7.90
CA ILE A 160 3.75 -17.28 -8.91
C ILE A 160 2.44 -18.04 -8.57
N ARG A 161 2.13 -18.22 -7.28
CA ARG A 161 0.94 -18.98 -6.84
C ARG A 161 -0.33 -18.14 -6.75
N ASN A 162 -0.21 -16.87 -6.37
CA ASN A 162 -1.33 -15.96 -6.14
C ASN A 162 -1.32 -14.87 -7.21
N ASP A 163 -1.78 -15.20 -8.42
CA ASP A 163 -1.89 -14.28 -9.56
C ASP A 163 -2.80 -13.04 -9.29
N GLN A 164 -3.28 -12.81 -8.06
CA GLN A 164 -4.21 -11.73 -7.70
C GLN A 164 -4.09 -11.16 -6.25
N ASP A 165 -3.18 -11.62 -5.37
CA ASP A 165 -3.13 -11.11 -3.98
C ASP A 165 -1.96 -10.13 -3.74
N GLU A 166 -2.08 -8.97 -4.38
CA GLU A 166 -1.14 -7.83 -4.31
C GLU A 166 -0.91 -7.32 -2.87
N ARG A 167 -1.81 -7.64 -1.93
CA ARG A 167 -1.71 -7.27 -0.51
C ARG A 167 -0.55 -7.93 0.21
N VAL A 168 -0.17 -9.16 -0.18
CA VAL A 168 0.90 -9.91 0.48
C VAL A 168 2.29 -9.36 0.11
N LEU A 169 2.38 -8.82 -1.10
CA LEU A 169 3.59 -8.22 -1.64
C LEU A 169 3.66 -6.71 -1.39
N GLY A 170 2.53 -6.03 -1.15
CA GLY A 170 2.48 -4.57 -1.03
C GLY A 170 2.77 -3.87 -2.35
N THR A 171 2.59 -4.56 -3.47
CA THR A 171 2.81 -4.04 -4.82
C THR A 171 1.47 -3.94 -5.51
N PHE A 172 0.74 -2.85 -5.28
CA PHE A 172 -0.38 -2.47 -6.14
C PHE A 172 0.20 -1.57 -7.24
N SER A 173 0.29 -2.09 -8.46
CA SER A 173 0.74 -1.36 -9.65
C SER A 173 -0.35 -1.29 -10.71
#